data_AF-A0A348NZ73-F1
#
_entry.id   AF-A0A348NZ73-F1
#
_cell.length_a   1.000
_cell.length_b   1.000
_cell.length_c   1.000
_cell.angle_alpha   90.00
_cell.angle_beta   90.00
_cell.angle_gamma   90.00
#
_symmetry.space_group_name_H-M   'P 1'
#
loop_
_entity.id
_entity.type
_entity.pdbx_description
1 polymer ?
#
loop_
_entity_poly.entity_id
_entity_poly.type
_entity_poly.pdbx_seq_one_letter_code
_entity_poly.pdbx_strand_id
1 'polypeptide(L)'
;MKIVTVIGARPQFIKAAVVARELKNYPDIKEVLVHTGQHYDKQMSDIFFTELQIPEPDYNLAIGSGFHGEQTGKMLAGIEKILITEKP
;
A
#
# COMPACT_ATOMS: atom_id res chain seq x y z
N MET A 1 -8.42 16.27 -4.73
CA MET A 1 -7.69 15.89 -3.51
C MET A 1 -6.96 14.58 -3.77
N LYS A 2 -5.73 14.42 -3.29
CA LYS A 2 -4.99 13.16 -3.46
C LYS A 2 -4.79 12.52 -2.08
N ILE A 3 -4.94 11.19 -2.01
CA ILE A 3 -4.78 10.42 -0.77
C ILE A 3 -3.73 9.36 -1.05
N VAL A 4 -2.71 9.28 -0.20
CA VAL A 4 -1.74 8.17 -0.24
C VAL A 4 -2.10 7.19 0.88
N THR A 5 -2.51 5.98 0.50
CA THR A 5 -2.85 4.89 1.43
C THR A 5 -1.66 3.95 1.52
N VAL A 6 -1.01 3.88 2.68
CA VAL A 6 0.16 3.01 2.92
C VAL A 6 -0.26 1.74 3.66
N ILE A 7 0.05 0.58 3.09
CA ILE A 7 -0.23 -0.76 3.63
C ILE A 7 1.03 -1.63 3.62
N GLY A 8 1.08 -2.62 4.50
CA GLY A 8 2.21 -3.55 4.61
C GLY A 8 1.83 -4.93 5.12
N ALA A 9 0.86 -4.99 6.04
CA ALA A 9 0.38 -6.25 6.61
C ALA A 9 -0.96 -6.70 6.00
N ARG A 10 -1.20 -8.01 5.92
CA ARG A 10 -2.39 -8.64 5.35
C ARG A 10 -3.71 -8.13 5.93
N PRO A 11 -3.87 -7.92 7.26
CA PRO A 11 -5.11 -7.33 7.79
C PRO A 11 -5.39 -5.91 7.27
N GLN A 12 -4.36 -5.19 6.81
CA GLN A 12 -4.52 -3.87 6.24
C GLN A 12 -5.07 -3.92 4.81
N PHE A 13 -4.83 -4.98 4.05
CA PHE A 13 -5.37 -5.10 2.69
C PHE A 13 -6.90 -5.15 2.72
N ILE A 14 -7.45 -5.97 3.62
CA ILE A 14 -8.90 -6.09 3.82
C ILE A 14 -9.51 -4.72 4.17
N LYS A 15 -8.87 -3.97 5.07
CA LYS A 15 -9.36 -2.65 5.49
C LYS A 15 -9.22 -1.61 4.38
N ALA A 16 -8.09 -1.61 3.67
CA ALA A 16 -7.85 -0.70 2.55
C ALA A 16 -8.82 -0.98 1.39
N ALA A 17 -9.19 -2.24 1.14
CA ALA A 17 -10.21 -2.60 0.14
C ALA A 17 -11.53 -1.86 0.35
N VAL A 18 -11.99 -1.82 1.60
CA VAL A 18 -13.26 -1.19 1.98
C VAL A 18 -13.16 0.33 1.81
N VAL A 19 -12.05 0.94 2.22
CA VAL A 19 -11.81 2.38 2.06
C VAL A 19 -11.70 2.75 0.58
N ALA A 20 -10.89 2.03 -0.19
CA ALA A 20 -10.69 2.28 -1.62
C ALA A 20 -11.99 2.18 -2.42
N ARG A 21 -12.86 1.23 -2.06
CA ARG A 21 -14.20 1.10 -2.67
C ARG A 21 -15.07 2.32 -2.43
N GLU A 22 -15.03 2.88 -1.22
CA GLU A 22 -15.77 4.10 -0.89
C GLU A 22 -15.17 5.33 -1.59
N LEU A 23 -13.84 5.47 -1.59
CA LEU A 23 -13.17 6.60 -2.24
C LEU A 23 -13.46 6.70 -3.74
N LYS A 24 -13.72 5.57 -4.42
CA LYS A 24 -14.15 5.56 -5.84
C LYS A 24 -15.46 6.28 -6.11
N ASN A 25 -16.31 6.50 -5.10
CA ASN A 25 -17.55 7.26 -5.25
C ASN A 25 -17.31 8.78 -5.34
N TYR A 26 -16.08 9.24 -5.09
CA TYR A 26 -15.72 10.66 -5.05
C TYR A 26 -14.80 11.00 -6.24
N PRO A 27 -15.34 11.57 -7.33
CA PRO A 27 -14.55 11.80 -8.55
C PRO A 27 -13.41 12.81 -8.36
N ASP A 28 -13.50 13.68 -7.36
CA ASP A 28 -12.46 14.66 -7.02
C ASP A 28 -11.34 14.07 -6.15
N ILE A 29 -11.43 12.78 -5.78
CA ILE A 29 -10.41 12.08 -4.99
C ILE A 29 -9.62 11.13 -5.90
N LYS A 30 -8.29 11.25 -5.84
CA LYS A 30 -7.37 10.26 -6.40
C LYS A 30 -6.64 9.54 -5.26
N GLU A 31 -6.93 8.26 -5.08
CA GLU A 31 -6.15 7.41 -4.18
C GLU A 31 -4.88 6.90 -4.88
N VAL A 32 -3.78 6.85 -4.14
CA VAL A 32 -2.51 6.22 -4.51
C VAL A 32 -2.18 5.18 -3.46
N LEU A 33 -2.16 3.90 -3.84
CA LEU A 33 -1.94 2.78 -2.94
C LEU A 33 -0.45 2.40 -2.90
N VAL A 34 0.15 2.42 -1.71
CA VAL A 34 1.55 2.08 -1.48
C VAL A 34 1.64 0.83 -0.62
N HIS A 35 2.30 -0.21 -1.14
CA HIS A 35 2.59 -1.44 -0.42
C HIS A 35 4.04 -1.48 0.06
N THR A 36 4.30 -1.67 1.36
CA THR A 36 5.67 -1.63 1.91
C THR A 36 6.49 -2.87 1.60
N GLY A 37 5.87 -4.04 1.38
CA GLY A 37 6.58 -5.26 0.97
C GLY A 37 6.88 -6.26 2.09
N GLN A 38 6.29 -6.10 3.28
CA GLN A 38 6.64 -6.87 4.48
C GLN A 38 6.09 -8.33 4.50
N HIS A 39 5.53 -8.83 3.39
CA HIS A 39 4.97 -10.18 3.30
C HIS A 39 5.67 -11.07 2.28
N TYR A 40 6.00 -12.29 2.74
CA TYR A 40 6.85 -13.27 2.08
C TYR A 40 6.15 -14.30 1.21
N ASP A 41 4.85 -14.16 1.00
CA ASP A 41 4.13 -15.09 0.16
C ASP A 41 3.38 -14.35 -0.91
N LYS A 42 4.07 -14.17 -2.05
CA LYS A 42 3.55 -13.52 -3.25
C LYS A 42 2.27 -14.21 -3.72
N GLN A 43 2.22 -15.55 -3.67
CA GLN A 43 1.03 -16.32 -4.03
C GLN A 43 -0.15 -16.02 -3.10
N MET A 44 0.11 -15.92 -1.80
CA MET A 44 -0.95 -15.64 -0.83
C MET A 44 -1.45 -14.19 -0.93
N SER A 45 -0.56 -13.23 -1.22
CA SER A 45 -0.92 -11.82 -1.40
C SER A 45 -1.79 -11.64 -2.65
N ASP A 46 -1.40 -12.20 -3.78
CA ASP A 46 -2.07 -12.02 -5.08
C ASP A 46 -3.52 -12.56 -5.06
N ILE A 47 -3.78 -13.64 -4.31
CA ILE A 47 -5.13 -14.18 -4.11
C ILE A 47 -6.02 -13.16 -3.39
N PHE A 48 -5.53 -12.47 -2.35
CA PHE A 48 -6.34 -11.47 -1.65
C PHE A 48 -6.66 -10.25 -2.53
N PHE A 49 -5.72 -9.77 -3.34
CA PHE A 49 -5.99 -8.67 -4.27
C PHE A 49 -7.09 -9.05 -5.26
N THR A 50 -7.03 -10.28 -5.78
CA THR A 50 -8.01 -10.80 -6.73
C THR A 50 -9.39 -11.01 -6.06
N GLU A 51 -9.45 -11.73 -4.94
CA GLU A 51 -10.72 -12.08 -4.27
C GLU A 51 -11.42 -10.86 -3.66
N LEU A 52 -10.65 -9.91 -3.12
CA LEU A 52 -11.21 -8.70 -2.50
C LEU A 52 -11.44 -7.56 -3.51
N GLN A 53 -11.08 -7.78 -4.78
CA GLN A 53 -11.12 -6.77 -5.86
C GLN A 53 -10.37 -5.49 -5.46
N ILE A 54 -9.23 -5.66 -4.80
CA ILE A 54 -8.34 -4.55 -4.44
C ILE A 54 -7.51 -4.24 -5.68
N PRO A 55 -7.41 -2.97 -6.10
CA PRO A 55 -6.49 -2.61 -7.18
C PRO A 55 -5.05 -2.96 -6.80
N GLU A 56 -4.23 -3.31 -7.79
CA GLU A 56 -2.79 -3.44 -7.56
C GLU A 56 -2.22 -2.14 -6.98
N PRO A 57 -1.24 -2.21 -6.07
CA PRO A 57 -0.63 -1.01 -5.52
C PRO A 57 0.11 -0.22 -6.60
N ASP A 58 -0.08 1.10 -6.63
CA ASP A 58 0.66 2.01 -7.50
C ASP A 58 2.17 1.98 -7.23
N TYR A 59 2.55 1.71 -5.97
CA TYR A 59 3.93 1.55 -5.56
C TYR A 59 4.11 0.34 -4.65
N ASN A 60 5.14 -0.46 -4.90
CA ASN A 60 5.58 -1.52 -3.99
C ASN A 60 7.05 -1.31 -3.61
N LEU A 61 7.31 -1.05 -2.32
CA LEU A 61 8.66 -0.76 -1.81
C LEU A 61 9.51 -2.04 -1.64
N ALA A 62 8.90 -3.22 -1.71
CA ALA A 62 9.59 -4.52 -1.58
C ALA A 62 10.47 -4.65 -0.32
N ILE A 63 10.09 -3.98 0.78
CA ILE A 63 10.77 -4.03 2.08
C ILE A 63 10.34 -5.30 2.80
N GLY A 64 10.89 -6.42 2.36
CA GLY A 64 10.89 -7.69 3.09
C GLY A 64 12.23 -7.89 3.79
N SER A 65 12.28 -8.75 4.81
CA SER A 65 13.50 -9.17 5.54
C SER A 65 14.12 -8.15 6.47
N GLY A 66 14.92 -8.66 7.42
CA GLY A 66 15.73 -7.87 8.31
C GLY A 66 15.07 -7.61 9.67
N PHE A 67 15.83 -6.95 10.54
CA PHE A 67 15.36 -6.56 11.86
C PHE A 67 14.42 -5.35 11.78
N HIS A 68 13.58 -5.16 12.80
CA HIS A 68 12.57 -4.10 12.83
C HIS A 68 13.13 -2.69 12.56
N GLY A 69 14.32 -2.37 13.08
CA GLY A 69 14.96 -1.07 12.86
C GLY A 69 15.33 -0.82 11.40
N GLU A 70 15.88 -1.84 10.73
CA GLU A 70 16.24 -1.77 9.31
C GLU A 70 15.00 -1.59 8.43
N GLN A 71 13.96 -2.40 8.67
CA GLN A 71 12.71 -2.29 7.92
C GLN A 71 12.05 -0.92 8.10
N THR A 72 12.03 -0.42 9.33
CA THR A 72 11.49 0.92 9.64
C THR A 72 12.26 2.01 8.89
N GLY A 73 13.59 1.96 8.90
CA GLY A 73 14.42 2.92 8.18
C GLY A 73 14.17 2.91 6.67
N LYS A 74 14.06 1.71 6.08
CA LYS A 74 13.73 1.55 4.66
C LYS A 74 12.33 2.08 4.34
N MET A 75 11.35 1.86 5.22
CA MET A 75 9.98 2.36 5.04
C MET A 75 9.95 3.88 5.05
N LEU A 76 10.61 4.52 6.02
CA LEU A 76 10.70 5.98 6.09
C LEU A 76 11.27 6.57 4.79
N ALA A 77 12.42 6.08 4.35
CA ALA A 77 13.07 6.57 3.13
C ALA A 77 12.26 6.32 1.85
N GLY A 78 11.58 5.16 1.75
CA GLY A 78 10.76 4.81 0.59
C GLY A 78 9.47 5.62 0.52
N ILE A 79 8.77 5.74 1.64
CA ILE A 79 7.52 6.51 1.74
C ILE A 79 7.79 7.99 1.46
N GLU A 80 8.85 8.57 2.02
CA GLU A 80 9.19 9.98 1.79
C GLU A 80 9.36 10.32 0.30
N LYS A 81 10.08 9.48 -0.45
CA LYS A 81 10.26 9.66 -1.91
C LYS A 81 8.93 9.69 -2.66
N ILE A 82 7.99 8.83 -2.27
CA ILE A 82 6.66 8.79 -2.86
C ILE A 82 5.88 10.05 -2.48
N LEU A 83 5.89 10.46 -1.22
CA LEU A 83 5.17 11.66 -0.77
C LEU A 83 5.67 12.95 -1.45
N ILE A 84 6.98 13.08 -1.67
CA ILE A 84 7.57 14.22 -2.41
C ILE A 84 7.10 14.23 -3.88
N THR A 85 6.94 13.06 -4.48
CA THR A 85 6.51 12.89 -5.88
C THR A 85 5.02 13.14 -6.02
N GLU A 86 4.22 12.48 -5.19
CA GLU A 86 2.76 12.50 -5.29
C GLU A 86 2.15 13.78 -4.75
N LYS A 87 2.75 14.40 -3.72
CA LYS A 87 2.22 15.60 -3.05
C LYS A 87 0.72 15.45 -2.73
N PRO A 88 0.35 14.43 -1.93
CA PRO A 88 -1.05 14.19 -1.56
C PRO A 88 -1.70 15.39 -0.89
#